data_AF-A0A2N5IBQ9-F1
#
_entry.id   AF-A0A2N5IBQ9-F1
#
_cell.length_a   1.000
_cell.length_b   1.000
_cell.length_c   1.000
_cell.angle_alpha   90.00
_cell.angle_beta   90.00
_cell.angle_gamma   90.00
#
_symmetry.space_group_name_H-M   'P 1'
#
loop_
_entity.id
_entity.type
_entity.pdbx_description
1 polymer ?
#
loop_
_entity_poly.entity_id
_entity_poly.type
_entity_poly.pdbx_seq_one_letter_code
_entity_poly.pdbx_strand_id
1 'polypeptide(L)'
;MYQIRDGQGKVFNEVVNPTVVYDSRDSVLLKIGEKEVMETYFETVQNQYRAFGLHDVADDISLMELPKNQEEIDKVFQICDYIGVLHKKAFIN
;
A
#
# COMPACT_ATOMS: atom_id res chain seq x y z
N MET A 1 16.50 3.95 -6.95
CA MET A 1 15.97 3.87 -5.58
C MET A 1 14.95 4.97 -5.44
N TYR A 2 13.80 4.63 -4.87
CA TYR A 2 12.61 5.47 -4.75
C TYR A 2 12.23 5.58 -3.28
N GLN A 3 11.65 6.70 -2.89
CA GLN A 3 11.30 7.00 -1.51
C GLN A 3 9.79 6.84 -1.32
N ILE A 4 9.38 6.21 -0.23
CA ILE A 4 8.00 6.26 0.26
C ILE A 4 7.94 7.39 1.27
N ARG A 5 7.28 8.49 0.92
CA ARG A 5 7.26 9.72 1.74
C ARG A 5 5.88 10.36 1.79
N ASP A 6 5.54 10.93 2.94
CA ASP A 6 4.27 11.66 3.10
C ASP A 6 4.28 13.03 2.38
N GLY A 7 3.15 13.72 2.44
CA GLY A 7 2.99 15.06 1.86
C GLY A 7 3.85 16.15 2.52
N GLN A 8 4.54 15.86 3.63
CA GLN A 8 5.51 16.75 4.28
C GLN A 8 6.96 16.43 3.90
N GLY A 9 7.17 15.40 3.07
CA GLY A 9 8.48 14.94 2.65
C GLY A 9 9.17 14.02 3.67
N LYS A 10 8.49 13.58 4.73
CA LYS A 10 9.05 12.61 5.67
C LYS A 10 9.14 11.26 4.98
N VAL A 11 10.35 10.71 4.89
CA VAL A 11 10.62 9.39 4.31
C VAL A 11 10.33 8.31 5.35
N PHE A 12 9.50 7.34 4.98
CA PHE A 12 9.18 6.15 5.78
C PHE A 12 9.96 4.92 5.33
N ASN A 13 10.31 4.84 4.03
CA ASN A 13 11.07 3.72 3.47
C ASN A 13 11.76 4.10 2.16
N GLU A 14 12.76 3.32 1.76
CA GLU A 14 13.43 3.41 0.46
C GLU A 14 13.39 2.06 -0.25
N VAL A 15 13.05 2.05 -1.54
CA VAL A 15 12.80 0.82 -2.32
C VAL A 15 13.44 0.90 -3.72
N VAL A 16 13.80 -0.24 -4.28
CA VAL A 16 14.36 -0.36 -5.64
C VAL A 16 13.27 -0.72 -6.64
N ASN A 17 12.42 -1.70 -6.31
CA ASN A 17 11.26 -2.08 -7.12
C ASN A 17 9.99 -1.83 -6.29
N PRO A 18 9.41 -0.63 -6.38
CA PRO A 18 8.22 -0.26 -5.63
C PRO A 18 7.04 -1.12 -6.10
N THR A 19 6.38 -1.78 -5.16
CA THR A 19 5.21 -2.62 -5.41
C THR A 19 4.15 -2.30 -4.37
N VAL A 20 2.88 -2.46 -4.75
CA VAL A 20 1.74 -2.26 -3.86
C VAL A 20 0.88 -3.51 -3.78
N VAL A 21 0.31 -3.71 -2.59
CA VAL A 21 -0.84 -4.59 -2.36
C VAL A 21 -2.03 -3.69 -2.05
N TYR A 22 -3.11 -3.87 -2.80
CA TYR A 22 -4.30 -3.02 -2.72
C TYR A 22 -5.57 -3.82 -2.98
N ASP A 23 -6.69 -3.32 -2.47
CA ASP A 23 -8.02 -3.78 -2.86
C ASP A 23 -8.37 -3.12 -4.20
N SER A 24 -8.53 -3.94 -5.24
CA SER A 24 -8.79 -3.47 -6.61
C SER A 24 -10.24 -3.06 -6.84
N ARG A 25 -11.17 -3.54 -6.01
CA ARG A 25 -12.59 -3.19 -6.10
C ARG A 25 -12.82 -1.79 -5.55
N ASP A 26 -12.26 -1.50 -4.38
CA ASP A 26 -12.47 -0.23 -3.69
C ASP A 26 -11.32 0.77 -3.89
N SER A 27 -10.28 0.38 -4.63
CA SER A 27 -9.07 1.19 -4.86
C SER A 27 -8.37 1.63 -3.57
N VAL A 28 -8.31 0.73 -2.57
CA VAL A 28 -7.73 0.99 -1.25
C VAL A 28 -6.33 0.39 -1.17
N LEU A 29 -5.32 1.25 -0.97
CA LEU A 29 -3.96 0.79 -0.70
C LEU A 29 -3.88 0.11 0.67
N LEU A 30 -3.44 -1.15 0.68
CA LEU A 30 -3.19 -1.89 1.93
C LEU A 30 -1.74 -1.71 2.37
N LYS A 31 -0.80 -1.85 1.43
CA LYS A 31 0.63 -1.74 1.70
C LYS A 31 1.42 -1.38 0.45
N ILE A 32 2.53 -0.67 0.65
CA ILE A 32 3.54 -0.35 -0.36
C ILE A 32 4.93 -0.73 0.16
N GLY A 33 5.81 -1.22 -0.70
CA GLY A 33 7.19 -1.57 -0.32
C GLY A 33 7.99 -2.21 -1.45
N GLU A 34 9.10 -2.86 -1.09
CA GLU A 34 9.91 -3.62 -2.04
C GLU A 34 9.16 -4.87 -2.51
N LYS A 35 9.34 -5.23 -3.78
CA LYS A 35 8.61 -6.31 -4.45
C LYS A 35 8.52 -7.62 -3.65
N GLU A 36 9.66 -8.16 -3.21
CA GLU A 36 9.71 -9.45 -2.50
C GLU A 36 8.91 -9.43 -1.18
N VAL A 37 8.95 -8.28 -0.49
CA VAL A 37 8.18 -8.08 0.74
C VAL A 37 6.68 -8.00 0.45
N MET A 38 6.30 -7.39 -0.68
CA MET A 38 4.91 -7.24 -1.08
C MET A 38 4.31 -8.53 -1.62
N GLU A 39 5.08 -9.35 -2.33
CA GLU A 39 4.68 -10.71 -2.72
C GLU A 39 4.35 -11.57 -1.49
N THR A 40 5.25 -11.55 -0.50
CA THR A 40 5.04 -12.27 0.77
C THR A 40 3.79 -11.74 1.52
N TYR A 41 3.61 -10.42 1.57
CA TYR A 41 2.43 -9.82 2.20
C TYR A 41 1.14 -10.17 1.45
N PHE A 42 1.16 -10.13 0.11
CA PHE A 42 0.03 -10.50 -0.74
C PHE A 42 -0.41 -11.95 -0.49
N GLU A 43 0.52 -12.90 -0.50
CA GLU A 43 0.22 -14.30 -0.20
C GLU A 43 -0.36 -14.48 1.21
N THR A 44 0.19 -13.76 2.19
CA THR A 44 -0.33 -13.78 3.57
C THR A 44 -1.78 -13.31 3.64
N VAL A 45 -2.09 -12.19 2.99
CA VAL A 45 -3.45 -11.61 2.97
C VAL A 45 -4.43 -12.54 2.22
N GLN A 46 -4.03 -13.06 1.06
CA GLN A 46 -4.82 -14.05 0.30
C GLN A 46 -5.17 -15.27 1.15
N ASN A 47 -4.17 -15.87 1.81
CA ASN A 47 -4.37 -17.05 2.64
C ASN A 47 -5.25 -16.77 3.85
N GLN A 48 -5.08 -15.61 4.50
CA GLN A 48 -5.90 -15.21 5.64
C GLN A 48 -7.37 -15.06 5.25
N TYR A 49 -7.69 -14.28 4.22
CA TYR A 49 -9.08 -14.08 3.80
C TYR A 49 -9.75 -15.40 3.38
N ARG A 50 -9.04 -16.25 2.62
CA ARG A 50 -9.56 -17.56 2.23
C ARG A 50 -9.77 -18.49 3.44
N ALA A 51 -8.88 -18.48 4.43
CA ALA A 51 -9.04 -19.27 5.65
C ALA A 51 -10.28 -18.86 6.47
N PHE A 52 -10.71 -17.61 6.39
CA PHE A 52 -11.93 -17.11 7.02
C PHE A 52 -13.18 -17.22 6.14
N GLY A 53 -13.09 -17.83 4.95
CA GLY A 53 -14.21 -17.98 4.01
C GLY A 53 -14.55 -16.71 3.22
N LEU A 54 -13.71 -15.67 3.28
CA LEU A 54 -13.85 -14.40 2.56
C LEU A 54 -13.19 -14.48 1.18
N HIS A 55 -13.67 -15.41 0.35
CA HIS A 55 -13.05 -15.68 -0.95
C HIS A 55 -13.19 -14.52 -1.95
N ASP A 56 -14.34 -13.84 -1.92
CA ASP A 56 -14.62 -12.66 -2.74
C ASP A 56 -13.65 -11.52 -2.43
N VAL A 57 -13.44 -11.22 -1.14
CA VAL A 57 -12.46 -10.22 -0.71
C VAL A 57 -11.05 -10.63 -1.15
N ALA A 58 -10.69 -11.90 -1.01
CA ALA A 58 -9.40 -12.40 -1.46
C ALA A 58 -9.22 -12.21 -2.98
N ASP A 59 -10.24 -12.48 -3.78
CA ASP A 59 -10.18 -12.31 -5.24
C ASP A 59 -10.03 -10.84 -5.66
N ASP A 60 -10.52 -9.90 -4.85
CA ASP A 60 -10.41 -8.45 -5.09
C ASP A 60 -9.03 -7.88 -4.67
N ILE A 61 -8.23 -8.59 -3.85
CA ILE A 61 -6.88 -8.15 -3.50
C ILE A 61 -5.93 -8.35 -4.68
N SER A 62 -5.17 -7.30 -5.00
CA SER A 62 -4.23 -7.27 -6.12
C SER A 62 -2.82 -6.85 -5.71
N LEU A 63 -1.83 -7.35 -6.45
CA LEU A 63 -0.42 -6.99 -6.37
C LEU A 63 -0.01 -6.28 -7.67
N MET A 64 0.64 -5.12 -7.56
CA MET A 64 1.06 -4.34 -8.74
C MET A 64 2.42 -3.68 -8.53
N GLU A 65 3.34 -3.87 -9.46
CA GLU A 65 4.57 -3.07 -9.53
C GLU A 65 4.22 -1.64 -9.95
N LEU A 66 4.74 -0.66 -9.22
CA LEU A 66 4.56 0.75 -9.56
C LEU A 66 5.55 1.20 -10.64
N PRO A 67 5.21 2.24 -11.40
CA PRO A 67 6.17 2.92 -12.26
C PRO A 67 7.42 3.31 -11.49
N LYS A 68 8.57 3.15 -12.14
CA LYS A 68 9.88 3.59 -11.67
C LYS A 68 10.03 5.12 -11.78
N ASN A 69 9.08 5.85 -11.23
CA ASN A 69 8.96 7.31 -11.23
C ASN A 69 8.56 7.79 -9.84
N GLN A 70 9.39 8.66 -9.24
CA GLN A 70 9.16 9.15 -7.88
C GLN A 70 7.84 9.94 -7.74
N GLU A 71 7.44 10.70 -8.76
CA GLU A 71 6.21 11.50 -8.72
C GLU A 71 4.96 10.61 -8.67
N GLU A 72 4.95 9.51 -9.42
CA GLU A 72 3.83 8.55 -9.41
C GLU A 72 3.75 7.80 -8.07
N ILE A 73 4.90 7.44 -7.50
CA ILE A 73 4.97 6.78 -6.19
C ILE A 73 4.48 7.73 -5.08
N ASP A 74 4.88 9.01 -5.13
CA ASP A 74 4.41 10.04 -4.21
C ASP A 74 2.89 10.20 -4.31
N LYS A 75 2.32 10.24 -5.53
CA LYS A 75 0.86 10.31 -5.73
C LYS A 75 0.15 9.13 -5.08
N VAL A 76 0.60 7.90 -5.32
CA VAL A 76 0.01 6.68 -4.74
C VAL A 76 0.01 6.75 -3.22
N PHE A 77 1.16 7.08 -2.60
CA PHE A 77 1.24 7.10 -1.15
C PHE A 77 0.46 8.27 -0.54
N GLN A 78 0.58 9.48 -1.07
CA GLN A 78 -0.03 10.68 -0.50
C GLN A 78 -1.56 10.70 -0.62
N ILE A 79 -2.11 10.20 -1.73
CA ILE A 79 -3.57 10.07 -1.89
C ILE A 79 -4.12 9.10 -0.84
N CYS A 80 -3.45 7.96 -0.64
CA CYS A 80 -3.91 6.93 0.28
C CYS A 80 -3.61 7.24 1.75
N ASP A 81 -2.55 7.99 2.07
CA ASP A 81 -2.20 8.39 3.45
C ASP A 81 -3.15 9.46 4.03
N TYR A 82 -4.10 9.96 3.24
CA TYR A 82 -5.06 10.98 3.71
C TYR A 82 -5.84 10.54 4.96
N ILE A 83 -6.21 9.26 5.05
CA ILE A 83 -6.83 8.70 6.26
C ILE A 83 -5.88 8.77 7.46
N GLY A 84 -4.59 8.50 7.26
CA GLY A 84 -3.56 8.64 8.29
C GLY A 84 -3.43 10.08 8.79
N VAL A 85 -3.52 11.06 7.89
CA VAL A 85 -3.57 12.49 8.24
C VAL A 85 -4.80 12.82 9.08
N LEU A 86 -5.98 12.34 8.69
CA LEU A 86 -7.23 12.55 9.44
C LEU A 86 -7.17 11.91 10.84
N HIS A 87 -6.66 10.69 10.94
CA HIS A 87 -6.51 9.99 12.22
C HIS A 87 -5.58 10.76 13.17
N LYS A 88 -4.42 11.22 12.70
CA LYS A 88 -3.52 12.06 13.52
C LYS A 88 -4.20 13.34 14.02
N LYS A 89 -4.97 14.01 13.17
CA LYS A 89 -5.74 15.21 13.55
C LYS A 89 -6.84 14.92 14.57
N ALA A 90 -7.48 13.75 14.48
CA ALA A 90 -8.56 13.36 15.38
C ALA A 90 -8.08 12.95 16.77
N PHE A 91 -6.88 12.37 16.89
CA PHE A 91 -6.40 11.71 18.12
C PHE A 91 -5.11 12.30 18.73
N ILE A 92 -4.54 13.37 18.16
CA ILE A 92 -3.37 14.09 18.71
C ILE A 92 -3.75 15.55 19.00
N ASN A 93 -4.83 15.75 19.78
CA ASN A 93 -5.13 17.02 20.47
C ASN A 93 -5.02 16.81 21.98
#